data_AF-A0A7X6SR47-F1
#
_entry.id   AF-A0A7X6SR47-F1
#
_cell.length_a   1.000
_cell.length_b   1.000
_cell.length_c   1.000
_cell.angle_alpha   90.00
_cell.angle_beta   90.00
_cell.angle_gamma   90.00
#
_symmetry.space_group_name_H-M   'P 1'
#
loop_
_entity.id
_entity.type
_entity.pdbx_description
1 polymer ?
#
loop_
_entity_poly.entity_id
_entity_poly.type
_entity_poly.pdbx_seq_one_letter_code
_entity_poly.pdbx_strand_id
1 'polypeptide(L)' 'MDKEILQEVITGIKDVSIAIVGDFCLDAYWFTDDSKSEISMETGEPTIPVREQKY' A
#
# COMPACT_ATOMS: atom_id res chain seq x y z
N MET A 1 24.78 -1.81 -14.15
CA MET A 1 23.46 -2.44 -14.36
C MET A 1 22.87 -1.80 -15.58
N ASP A 2 22.70 -2.56 -16.67
CA ASP A 2 22.34 -2.00 -17.98
C ASP A 2 20.89 -1.55 -18.03
N LYS A 3 20.70 -0.27 -18.37
CA LYS A 3 19.40 0.42 -18.42
C LYS A 3 18.39 -0.28 -19.34
N GLU A 4 18.88 -0.90 -20.41
CA GLU A 4 18.10 -1.62 -21.41
C GLU A 4 17.43 -2.85 -20.81
N ILE A 5 18.18 -3.66 -20.05
CA ILE A 5 17.64 -4.84 -19.36
C ILE A 5 16.58 -4.42 -18.33
N LEU A 6 16.82 -3.34 -17.58
CA LEU A 6 15.84 -2.83 -16.63
C LEU A 6 14.52 -2.42 -17.31
N GLN A 7 14.60 -1.74 -18.45
CA GLN A 7 13.41 -1.33 -19.21
C GLN A 7 12.65 -2.53 -19.80
N GLU A 8 13.37 -3.53 -20.29
CA GLU A 8 12.78 -4.76 -20.80
C GLU A 8 11.99 -5.49 -19.71
N VAL A 9 12.59 -5.68 -18.53
CA VAL A 9 11.95 -6.35 -17.38
C VAL A 9 10.71 -5.57 -16.89
N ILE A 10 10.82 -4.24 -16.72
CA ILE A 10 9.69 -3.41 -16.27
C ILE A 10 8.56 -3.44 -17.29
N THR A 11 8.87 -3.44 -18.59
CA THR A 11 7.83 -3.44 -19.63
C THR A 11 7.15 -4.80 -19.74
N GLY A 12 7.88 -5.90 -19.58
CA GLY A 12 7.33 -7.25 -19.69
C GLY A 12 6.43 -7.65 -18.52
N ILE A 13 6.61 -7.09 -17.32
CA ILE A 13 5.85 -7.49 -16.13
C ILE A 13 4.33 -7.30 -16.28
N LYS A 14 3.91 -6.31 -17.08
CA LYS A 14 2.48 -5.99 -17.32
C LYS A 14 1.73 -7.10 -18.06
N ASP A 15 2.46 -7.96 -18.78
CA ASP A 15 1.90 -9.01 -19.63
C ASP A 15 1.94 -10.38 -18.94
N VAL A 16 2.49 -10.46 -17.72
CA VAL A 16 2.61 -11.70 -16.94
C VAL A 16 1.36 -11.92 -16.08
N SER A 17 0.73 -13.08 -16.24
CA SER A 17 -0.33 -13.54 -15.33
C SER A 17 0.27 -14.39 -14.21
N ILE A 18 -0.08 -14.07 -12.97
CA ILE A 18 0.32 -14.86 -11.79
C ILE A 18 -0.91 -15.51 -11.15
N ALA A 19 -0.73 -16.71 -10.62
CA ALA A 19 -1.70 -17.37 -9.75
C ALA A 19 -1.13 -17.41 -8.34
N ILE A 20 -1.95 -17.05 -7.35
CA ILE A 20 -1.58 -17.15 -5.94
C ILE A 20 -2.33 -18.33 -5.32
N VAL A 21 -1.59 -19.24 -4.69
CA VAL A 21 -2.15 -20.42 -4.02
C VAL A 21 -1.82 -20.32 -2.54
N GLY A 22 -2.85 -20.18 -1.70
CA GLY A 22 -2.73 -19.94 -0.27
C GLY A 22 -2.95 -18.47 0.12
N ASP A 23 -2.60 -18.13 1.35
CA ASP A 23 -2.77 -16.77 1.87
C ASP A 23 -1.71 -15.83 1.27
N PHE A 24 -2.15 -14.64 0.85
CA PHE A 24 -1.30 -13.62 0.27
C PHE A 24 -1.34 -12.36 1.12
N CYS A 25 -0.17 -11.87 1.51
CA CYS A 25 -0.03 -10.57 2.13
C CYS A 25 0.26 -9.54 1.03
N LEU A 26 -0.68 -8.63 0.83
CA LEU A 26 -0.51 -7.47 -0.01
C LEU A 26 -0.10 -6.28 0.85
N ASP A 27 0.93 -5.55 0.42
CA ASP A 27 1.31 -4.32 1.07
C ASP A 27 0.20 -3.28 0.87
N ALA A 28 -0.35 -2.78 1.97
CA ALA A 28 -1.34 -1.71 1.94
C ALA A 28 -0.68 -0.39 2.33
N TYR A 29 -0.96 0.65 1.55
CA TYR A 29 -0.61 2.03 1.88
C TYR A 29 -1.85 2.73 2.43
N TRP A 30 -1.76 3.21 3.66
CA TRP A 30 -2.81 4.00 4.30
C TRP A 30 -2.42 5.47 4.34
N PHE A 31 -3.27 6.30 3.74
CA PHE A 31 -3.12 7.74 3.75
C PHE A 31 -4.01 8.31 4.84
N THR A 32 -3.40 8.99 5.80
CA THR A 32 -4.09 9.55 6.98
C THR A 32 -4.54 10.98 6.73
N ASP A 33 -5.58 11.43 7.44
CA ASP A 33 -6.10 12.80 7.36
C ASP A 33 -6.50 13.32 8.75
N ASP A 34 -5.55 13.93 9.44
CA ASP A 34 -5.69 14.37 10.82
C ASP A 34 -6.72 15.49 11.03
N SER A 35 -7.32 16.04 9.94
CA SER A 35 -8.42 17.02 10.06
C SER A 35 -9.65 16.46 10.79
N LYS A 36 -9.75 15.13 10.87
CA LYS A 36 -10.80 14.40 11.60
C LYS A 36 -10.28 13.72 12.87
N SER A 37 -9.09 14.08 13.33
CA SER A 37 -8.52 13.50 14.55
C SER A 37 -9.32 13.95 15.78
N GLU A 38 -9.54 13.01 16.69
CA GLU A 38 -10.23 13.21 17.98
C GLU A 38 -9.40 12.61 19.10
N ILE A 39 -9.54 13.11 20.32
CA ILE A 39 -8.89 12.52 21.48
C ILE A 39 -9.67 11.29 21.93
N SER A 40 -9.00 10.14 21.96
CA SER A 40 -9.55 8.90 22.48
C SER A 40 -9.93 9.05 23.96
N MET A 41 -11.18 8.75 24.30
CA MET A 41 -11.61 8.77 25.70
C MET A 41 -10.96 7.69 26.56
N GLU A 42 -10.57 6.57 25.95
CA GLU A 42 -10.00 5.42 26.67
C GLU A 42 -8.51 5.60 26.96
N THR A 43 -7.77 6.19 26.00
CA THR A 43 -6.31 6.28 26.06
C THR A 43 -5.77 7.70 26.24
N GLY A 44 -6.57 8.73 25.95
CA GLY A 44 -6.12 10.12 25.92
C GLY A 44 -5.27 10.49 24.70
N GLU A 45 -5.04 9.55 23.79
CA GLU A 45 -4.23 9.77 22.58
C GLU A 45 -5.08 10.23 21.39
N PRO A 46 -4.52 11.03 20.46
CA PRO A 46 -5.22 11.42 19.24
C PRO A 46 -5.42 10.22 18.31
N THR A 47 -6.57 10.17 17.64
CA THR A 47 -6.84 9.18 16.60
C THR A 47 -6.07 9.50 15.31
N ILE A 48 -5.70 8.45 14.57
CA ILE A 48 -5.05 8.55 13.26
C ILE A 48 -6.05 8.06 12.20
N PRO A 49 -6.98 8.91 11.74
CA PRO A 49 -8.01 8.51 10.79
C PRO A 49 -7.42 8.22 9.41
N VAL A 50 -7.75 7.05 8.85
CA VAL A 50 -7.37 6.67 7.48
C VAL A 50 -8.39 7.23 6.49
N ARG A 51 -7.91 8.04 5.56
CA ARG A 51 -8.71 8.63 4.48
C ARG A 51 -8.79 7.73 3.25
N GLU A 52 -7.68 7.11 2.88
CA GLU A 52 -7.58 6.29 1.66
C GLU A 52 -6.68 5.09 1.92
N GLN A 53 -7.05 3.95 1.34
CA GLN A 53 -6.26 2.72 1.36
C GLN A 53 -5.93 2.33 -0.09
N LYS A 54 -4.66 2.07 -0.37
CA LYS A 54 -4.18 1.54 -1.66
C LYS A 54 -3.53 0.20 -1.46
N TYR A 55 -3.86 -0.71 -2.36
CA TYR A 55 -3.50 -2.12 -2.40
C TYR A 55 -2.70 -2.36 -3.69
#